data_AF-A0A8H4NBI7-F1
#
_entry.id   AF-A0A8H4NBI7-F1
#
_cell.length_a   1.000
_cell.length_b   1.000
_cell.length_c   1.000
_cell.angle_alpha   90.00
_cell.angle_beta   90.00
_cell.angle_gamma   90.00
#
_symmetry.space_group_name_H-M   'P 1'
#
loop_
_entity.id
_entity.type
_entity.pdbx_description
1 polymer ?
#
loop_
_entity_poly.entity_id
_entity_poly.type
_entity_poly.pdbx_seq_one_letter_code
_entity_poly.pdbx_strand_id
1 'polypeptide(L)'
;MSYPTQQLQPFTLYMTISVPEVPPHTIAHIYDADSSSIEIVHLQGLEGTSQHVVGSEKFEWGIYWHRELGDGTWYSFRFTPLEMYKGPPGLYQPWIYSQATVKQSPRLHHHVVGLIRIIRVPDSIGSGIAAYLDWMAPLIASKAKRDDLWAMSVCLRTRKYVARERKTEDKGIERFDVTLFVVEAVQFAYREV
;
A
#
# COMPACT_ATOMS: atom_id res chain seq x y z
N MET A 1 -4.59 -25.36 1.20
CA MET A 1 -3.18 -25.81 1.13
C MET A 1 -2.33 -24.71 1.74
N SER A 2 -1.62 -24.97 2.84
CA SER A 2 -0.75 -23.98 3.48
C SER A 2 0.46 -23.77 2.56
N TYR A 3 0.53 -22.61 1.90
CA TYR A 3 1.76 -22.16 1.29
C TYR A 3 2.84 -22.12 2.38
N PRO A 4 4.05 -22.68 2.15
CA PRO A 4 5.14 -22.47 3.08
C PRO A 4 5.31 -20.96 3.21
N THR A 5 5.28 -20.45 4.44
CA THR A 5 5.45 -19.05 4.78
C THR A 5 6.80 -18.60 4.23
N GLN A 6 6.84 -18.20 2.96
CA GLN A 6 8.07 -17.73 2.32
C GLN A 6 8.60 -16.61 3.21
N GLN A 7 9.77 -16.85 3.81
CA GLN A 7 10.42 -15.88 4.67
C GLN A 7 10.60 -14.60 3.86
N LEU A 8 10.19 -13.48 4.46
CA LEU A 8 10.36 -12.19 3.82
C LEU A 8 11.85 -11.91 3.67
N GLN A 9 12.21 -11.29 2.55
CA GLN A 9 13.60 -10.99 2.26
C GLN A 9 14.01 -9.75 3.03
N PRO A 10 15.15 -9.78 3.75
CA PRO A 10 15.61 -8.64 4.51
C PRO A 10 15.85 -7.43 3.58
N PHE A 11 15.71 -6.23 4.15
CA PHE A 11 15.92 -4.95 3.45
C PHE A 11 15.08 -4.83 2.17
N THR A 12 13.80 -5.19 2.29
CA THR A 12 12.88 -5.23 1.15
C THR A 12 11.62 -4.45 1.44
N LEU A 13 11.24 -3.62 0.48
CA LEU A 13 9.98 -2.89 0.48
C LEU A 13 8.90 -3.77 -0.16
N TYR A 14 7.82 -3.96 0.58
CA TYR A 14 6.63 -4.65 0.14
C TYR A 14 5.44 -3.70 0.12
N MET A 15 4.54 -3.94 -0.83
CA MET A 15 3.19 -3.39 -0.81
C MET A 15 2.24 -4.44 -0.27
N THR A 16 1.39 -4.04 0.66
CA THR A 16 0.37 -4.89 1.28
C THR A 16 -1.00 -4.52 0.72
N ILE A 17 -1.80 -5.52 0.38
CA ILE A 17 -3.20 -5.40 0.01
C ILE A 17 -3.99 -6.22 1.02
N SER A 18 -4.95 -5.58 1.68
CA SER A 18 -5.65 -6.15 2.83
C SER A 18 -7.15 -6.00 2.66
N VAL A 19 -7.92 -6.93 3.22
CA VAL A 19 -9.37 -6.77 3.34
C VAL A 19 -9.65 -5.78 4.47
N PRO A 20 -10.46 -4.73 4.26
CA PRO A 20 -10.80 -3.77 5.31
C PRO A 20 -11.45 -4.48 6.50
N GLU A 21 -11.08 -4.09 7.71
CA GLU A 21 -11.74 -4.58 8.92
C GLU A 21 -13.15 -4.00 8.99
N VAL A 22 -14.13 -4.82 8.62
CA VAL A 22 -15.54 -4.45 8.64
C VAL A 22 -16.01 -4.33 10.10
N PRO A 23 -16.77 -3.29 10.49
CA PRO A 23 -17.29 -3.20 11.84
C PRO A 23 -18.20 -4.41 12.15
N PRO A 24 -18.27 -4.85 13.42
CA PRO A 24 -18.88 -6.12 13.83
C PRO A 24 -20.38 -6.28 13.52
N HIS A 25 -21.03 -5.25 12.97
CA HIS A 25 -22.46 -5.23 12.68
C HIS A 25 -22.78 -5.21 11.18
N THR A 26 -21.78 -5.20 10.30
CA THR A 26 -22.01 -5.20 8.86
C THR A 26 -22.01 -6.64 8.34
N ILE A 27 -22.90 -6.93 7.39
CA ILE A 27 -22.92 -8.18 6.64
C ILE A 27 -21.53 -8.39 6.03
N ALA A 28 -20.99 -9.62 6.13
CA ALA A 28 -19.71 -9.97 5.52
C ALA A 28 -19.71 -9.56 4.04
N HIS A 29 -18.70 -8.77 3.64
CA HIS A 29 -18.61 -8.29 2.28
C HIS A 29 -18.28 -9.46 1.35
N ILE A 30 -19.17 -9.79 0.42
CA ILE A 30 -18.93 -10.83 -0.60
C ILE A 30 -18.06 -10.22 -1.70
N TYR A 31 -16.90 -10.82 -1.93
CA TYR A 31 -15.99 -10.44 -3.00
C TYR A 31 -16.32 -11.29 -4.23
N ASP A 32 -17.25 -10.83 -5.07
CA ASP A 32 -17.50 -11.48 -6.36
C ASP A 32 -16.31 -11.21 -7.29
N ALA A 33 -15.50 -12.25 -7.51
CA ALA A 33 -14.30 -12.23 -8.35
C ALA A 33 -14.59 -12.19 -9.86
N ASP A 34 -15.81 -11.80 -10.26
CA ASP A 34 -16.13 -11.61 -11.68
C ASP A 34 -15.30 -10.47 -12.26
N SER A 35 -14.85 -10.66 -13.50
CA SER A 35 -14.04 -9.68 -14.25
C SER A 35 -14.74 -8.33 -14.50
N SER A 36 -16.04 -8.23 -14.20
CA SER A 36 -16.82 -6.98 -14.15
C SER A 36 -16.57 -6.14 -12.88
N SER A 37 -15.93 -6.71 -11.85
CA SER A 37 -15.63 -6.01 -10.59
C SER A 37 -14.43 -5.06 -10.69
N ILE A 38 -13.69 -5.07 -11.82
CA ILE A 38 -12.48 -4.27 -12.03
C ILE A 38 -12.59 -3.54 -13.36
N GLU A 39 -12.77 -2.23 -13.30
CA GLU A 39 -12.91 -1.38 -14.48
C GLU A 39 -11.95 -0.18 -14.41
N ILE A 40 -11.42 0.24 -15.56
CA ILE A 40 -10.62 1.46 -15.67
C ILE A 40 -11.55 2.60 -16.08
N VAL A 41 -11.80 3.52 -15.15
CA VAL A 41 -12.58 4.74 -15.39
C VAL A 41 -11.65 5.92 -15.59
N HIS A 42 -12.00 6.78 -16.55
CA HIS A 42 -11.29 8.03 -16.79
C HIS A 42 -12.02 9.16 -16.07
N LEU A 43 -11.41 9.70 -15.02
CA LEU A 43 -11.93 10.81 -14.24
C LEU A 43 -11.37 12.12 -14.78
N GLN A 44 -12.25 12.99 -15.24
CA GLN A 44 -11.87 14.33 -15.67
C GLN A 44 -11.80 15.27 -14.47
N GLY A 45 -10.60 15.70 -14.11
CA GLY A 45 -10.34 16.63 -13.02
C GLY A 45 -9.89 18.00 -13.50
N LEU A 46 -9.75 18.93 -12.55
CA LEU A 46 -9.26 20.30 -12.79
C LEU A 46 -7.81 20.33 -13.35
N GLU A 47 -7.01 19.30 -13.07
CA GLU A 47 -5.62 19.18 -13.51
C GLU A 47 -5.44 18.23 -14.72
N GLY A 48 -6.54 17.74 -15.31
CA GLY A 48 -6.54 16.84 -16.47
C GLY A 48 -7.29 15.54 -16.26
N THR A 49 -7.14 14.61 -17.20
CA THR A 49 -7.76 13.28 -17.14
C THR A 49 -6.88 12.34 -16.30
N SER A 50 -7.45 11.76 -15.25
CA SER A 50 -6.81 10.74 -14.41
C SER A 50 -7.48 9.39 -14.64
N GLN A 51 -6.71 8.31 -14.57
CA GLN A 51 -7.23 6.95 -14.62
C GLN A 51 -7.47 6.44 -13.19
N HIS A 52 -8.59 5.78 -12.99
CA HIS A 52 -9.01 5.20 -11.73
C HIS A 52 -9.43 3.75 -11.95
N VAL A 53 -8.91 2.84 -11.12
CA VAL A 53 -9.27 1.43 -11.17
C VAL A 53 -10.36 1.18 -10.14
N VAL A 54 -11.59 1.01 -10.62
CA VAL A 54 -12.74 0.60 -9.81
C VAL A 54 -12.48 -0.79 -9.24
N GLY A 55 -12.92 -1.01 -8.00
CA GLY A 55 -12.66 -2.24 -7.25
C GLY A 55 -11.37 -2.22 -6.44
N SER A 56 -10.47 -1.24 -6.66
CA SER A 56 -9.27 -1.06 -5.83
C SER A 56 -9.60 -0.53 -4.43
N GLU A 57 -10.70 0.22 -4.30
CA GLU A 57 -11.23 0.80 -3.06
C GLU A 57 -11.84 -0.24 -2.11
N LYS A 58 -12.06 -1.48 -2.57
CA LYS A 58 -12.54 -2.57 -1.72
C LYS A 58 -11.45 -3.20 -0.86
N PHE A 59 -10.21 -2.77 -1.04
CA PHE A 59 -9.03 -3.22 -0.31
C PHE A 59 -8.32 -2.05 0.35
N GLU A 60 -7.63 -2.32 1.46
CA GLU A 60 -6.72 -1.37 2.09
C GLU A 60 -5.30 -1.57 1.58
N TRP A 61 -4.68 -0.46 1.17
CA TRP A 61 -3.32 -0.44 0.64
C TRP A 61 -2.32 0.05 1.68
N GLY A 62 -1.20 -0.66 1.81
CA GLY A 62 -0.18 -0.38 2.80
C GLY A 62 1.23 -0.62 2.28
N ILE A 63 2.20 -0.11 3.01
CA ILE A 63 3.63 -0.26 2.71
C ILE A 63 4.32 -0.90 3.89
N TYR A 64 5.02 -2.00 3.65
CA TYR A 64 5.78 -2.72 4.66
C TYR A 64 7.27 -2.71 4.32
N TRP A 65 8.06 -2.07 5.17
CA TRP A 65 9.52 -2.11 5.10
C TRP A 65 10.04 -3.23 6.00
N HIS A 66 10.55 -4.31 5.40
CA HIS A 66 11.09 -5.43 6.15
C HIS A 66 12.58 -5.22 6.46
N ARG A 67 12.93 -5.33 7.74
CA ARG A 67 14.31 -5.33 8.25
C ARG A 67 14.77 -6.77 8.52
N GLU A 68 16.06 -6.94 8.78
CA GLU A 68 16.71 -8.26 8.85
C GLU A 68 16.22 -9.20 9.96
N LEU A 69 15.79 -8.66 11.12
CA LEU A 69 15.53 -9.45 12.33
C LEU A 69 14.06 -9.86 12.53
N GLY A 70 13.27 -10.04 11.46
CA GLY A 70 11.84 -10.38 11.56
C GLY A 70 10.94 -9.17 11.84
N ASP A 71 11.53 -8.04 12.21
CA ASP A 71 10.83 -6.78 12.44
C ASP A 71 10.72 -5.96 11.16
N GLY A 72 9.64 -5.21 11.04
CA GLY A 72 9.48 -4.22 9.99
C GLY A 72 8.67 -3.03 10.45
N THR A 73 8.61 -2.04 9.58
CA THR A 73 7.74 -0.88 9.77
C THR A 73 6.61 -0.95 8.77
N TRP A 74 5.39 -0.98 9.26
CA TRP A 74 4.19 -0.87 8.44
C TRP A 74 3.69 0.56 8.46
N TYR A 75 3.60 1.14 7.27
CA TYR A 75 2.96 2.41 6.99
C TYR A 75 1.59 2.14 6.38
N SER A 76 0.56 2.75 6.91
CA SER A 76 -0.79 2.66 6.37
C SER A 76 -1.42 4.05 6.27
N PHE A 77 -2.27 4.20 5.26
CA PHE A 77 -3.08 5.37 5.05
C PHE A 77 -4.47 4.87 4.72
N ARG A 78 -5.45 5.13 5.57
CA ARG A 78 -6.79 4.54 5.41
C ARG A 78 -7.89 5.56 5.60
N PHE A 79 -9.00 5.30 4.94
CA PHE A 79 -10.23 6.02 5.19
C PHE A 79 -10.83 5.53 6.52
N THR A 80 -11.17 6.46 7.40
CA THR A 80 -11.87 6.18 8.65
C THR A 80 -13.21 6.89 8.60
N PRO A 81 -14.35 6.18 8.51
CA PRO A 81 -15.67 6.77 8.58
C PRO A 81 -15.86 7.57 9.87
N LEU A 82 -16.71 8.61 9.83
CA LEU A 82 -16.99 9.46 10.99
C LEU A 82 -17.49 8.66 12.20
N GLU A 83 -18.27 7.60 11.95
CA GLU A 83 -18.81 6.69 12.96
C GLU A 83 -17.71 5.94 13.75
N MET A 84 -16.55 5.71 13.14
CA MET A 84 -15.42 5.02 13.75
C MET A 84 -14.45 5.99 14.46
N TYR A 85 -14.63 7.29 14.27
CA TYR A 85 -13.74 8.28 14.84
C TYR A 85 -13.95 8.41 16.35
N LYS A 86 -12.92 8.07 17.12
CA LYS A 86 -12.91 8.12 18.60
C LYS A 86 -12.24 9.36 19.18
N GLY A 87 -11.87 10.34 18.35
CA GLY A 87 -11.15 11.54 18.78
C GLY A 87 -12.07 12.69 19.17
N PRO A 88 -11.51 13.86 19.55
CA PRO A 88 -12.28 15.05 19.93
C PRO A 88 -13.19 15.54 18.79
N PRO A 89 -14.42 15.99 19.10
CA PRO A 89 -15.30 16.61 18.11
C PRO A 89 -14.63 17.78 17.40
N GLY A 90 -14.78 17.87 16.07
CA GLY A 90 -14.19 18.95 15.25
C GLY A 90 -12.75 18.71 14.76
N LEU A 91 -12.08 17.64 15.20
CA LEU A 91 -10.76 17.22 14.68
C LEU A 91 -10.82 16.01 13.75
N TYR A 92 -12.02 15.61 13.34
CA TYR A 92 -12.20 14.48 12.42
C TYR A 92 -11.49 14.73 11.09
N GLN A 93 -10.58 13.82 10.76
CA GLN A 93 -9.98 13.72 9.44
C GLN A 93 -10.38 12.38 8.82
N PRO A 94 -11.00 12.39 7.63
CA PRO A 94 -11.48 11.16 7.00
C PRO A 94 -10.34 10.22 6.61
N TRP A 95 -9.15 10.75 6.38
CA TRP A 95 -7.97 9.96 6.02
C TRP A 95 -6.96 10.00 7.15
N ILE A 96 -6.58 8.84 7.66
CA ILE A 96 -5.67 8.70 8.79
C ILE A 96 -4.43 7.97 8.32
N TYR A 97 -3.28 8.62 8.52
CA TYR A 97 -1.97 7.99 8.41
C TYR A 97 -1.60 7.34 9.73
N SER A 98 -1.07 6.12 9.67
CA SER A 98 -0.51 5.43 10.82
C SER A 98 0.78 4.69 10.47
N GLN A 99 1.61 4.54 11.50
CA GLN A 99 2.87 3.82 11.44
C GLN A 99 2.95 2.86 12.62
N ALA A 100 3.24 1.59 12.35
CA ALA A 100 3.37 0.55 13.36
C ALA A 100 4.65 -0.26 13.16
N THR A 101 5.34 -0.56 14.25
CA THR A 101 6.40 -1.57 14.23
C THR A 101 5.77 -2.94 14.34
N VAL A 102 6.02 -3.80 13.36
CA VAL A 102 5.48 -5.16 13.29
C VAL A 102 6.63 -6.13 13.56
N LYS A 103 6.49 -6.98 14.58
CA LYS A 103 7.51 -7.96 14.99
C LYS A 103 7.39 -9.30 14.27
N GLN A 104 6.30 -9.50 13.54
CA GLN A 104 5.99 -10.72 12.80
C GLN A 104 5.56 -10.34 11.39
N SER A 105 5.33 -11.33 10.52
CA SER A 105 4.91 -11.07 9.15
C SER A 105 3.62 -10.24 9.11
N PRO A 106 3.52 -9.19 8.27
CA PRO A 106 2.30 -8.39 8.11
C PRO A 106 1.08 -9.26 7.74
N ARG A 107 1.34 -10.44 7.13
CA ARG A 107 0.32 -11.45 6.81
C ARG A 107 -0.51 -11.90 8.01
N LEU A 108 0.00 -11.75 9.23
CA LEU A 108 -0.68 -12.19 10.46
C LEU A 108 -1.51 -11.10 11.13
N HIS A 109 -1.44 -9.85 10.66
CA HIS A 109 -1.92 -8.70 11.45
C HIS A 109 -3.16 -8.01 10.88
N HIS A 110 -3.39 -7.98 9.56
CA HIS A 110 -4.56 -7.28 8.99
C HIS A 110 -5.16 -8.00 7.76
N HIS A 111 -5.41 -9.31 7.83
CA HIS A 111 -6.05 -10.03 6.70
C HIS A 111 -5.41 -9.71 5.33
N VAL A 112 -4.07 -9.71 5.28
CA VAL A 112 -3.33 -9.35 4.06
C VAL A 112 -3.54 -10.47 3.05
N VAL A 113 -4.21 -10.12 1.95
CA VAL A 113 -4.52 -11.01 0.83
C VAL A 113 -3.50 -10.88 -0.29
N GLY A 114 -2.76 -9.77 -0.33
CA GLY A 114 -1.68 -9.53 -1.28
C GLY A 114 -0.43 -8.97 -0.64
N LEU A 115 0.72 -9.53 -1.00
CA LEU A 115 2.03 -9.01 -0.59
C LEU A 115 2.97 -8.95 -1.79
N ILE A 116 3.12 -7.76 -2.37
CA ILE A 116 3.86 -7.53 -3.60
C ILE A 116 5.26 -7.01 -3.26
N ARG A 117 6.30 -7.70 -3.71
CA ARG A 117 7.69 -7.25 -3.53
C ARG A 117 8.01 -6.14 -4.52
N ILE A 118 8.35 -4.95 -4.02
CA ILE A 118 8.64 -3.78 -4.86
C ILE A 118 10.13 -3.67 -5.15
N ILE A 119 10.95 -3.62 -4.11
CA ILE A 119 12.41 -3.48 -4.27
C ILE A 119 13.14 -4.07 -3.08
N ARG A 120 14.20 -4.83 -3.37
CA ARG A 120 15.22 -5.21 -2.39
C ARG A 120 16.40 -4.25 -2.51
N VAL A 121 16.86 -3.73 -1.37
CA VAL A 121 18.01 -2.82 -1.31
C VAL A 121 19.19 -3.50 -0.62
N PRO A 122 20.42 -3.14 -0.97
CA PRO A 122 21.60 -3.52 -0.21
C PRO A 122 21.57 -2.90 1.18
N ASP A 123 22.11 -3.61 2.15
CA ASP A 123 22.13 -3.24 3.57
C ASP A 123 22.79 -1.87 3.80
N SER A 124 23.79 -1.51 2.97
CA SER A 124 24.47 -0.21 2.99
C SER A 124 23.53 0.98 2.73
N ILE A 125 22.41 0.76 2.04
CA ILE A 125 21.37 1.76 1.77
C ILE A 125 20.17 1.57 2.72
N GLY A 126 19.94 0.34 3.18
CA GLY A 126 18.75 -0.05 3.95
C GLY A 126 18.50 0.76 5.22
N SER A 127 19.56 1.23 5.88
CA SER A 127 19.44 2.10 7.06
C SER A 127 18.85 3.48 6.72
N GLY A 128 19.23 4.06 5.58
CA GLY A 128 18.70 5.34 5.09
C GLY A 128 17.25 5.25 4.60
N ILE A 129 16.81 4.07 4.15
CA ILE A 129 15.45 3.85 3.64
C ILE A 129 14.39 4.04 4.73
N ALA A 130 14.65 3.54 5.95
CA ALA A 130 13.71 3.71 7.05
C ALA A 130 13.47 5.20 7.34
N ALA A 131 14.54 5.98 7.50
CA ALA A 131 14.45 7.43 7.73
C ALA A 131 13.78 8.15 6.55
N TYR A 132 14.07 7.74 5.31
CA TYR A 132 13.44 8.29 4.13
C TYR A 132 11.93 8.03 4.11
N LEU A 133 11.50 6.81 4.41
CA LEU A 133 10.08 6.43 4.50
C LEU A 133 9.38 7.17 5.64
N ASP A 134 9.99 7.25 6.82
CA ASP A 134 9.44 7.95 8.00
C ASP A 134 9.17 9.43 7.71
N TRP A 135 10.01 10.06 6.89
CA TRP A 135 9.80 11.44 6.46
C TRP A 135 8.79 11.57 5.29
N MET A 136 8.94 10.73 4.27
CA MET A 136 8.20 10.88 3.00
C MET A 136 6.76 10.36 3.11
N ALA A 137 6.52 9.23 3.75
CA ALA A 137 5.20 8.60 3.84
C ALA A 137 4.12 9.53 4.42
N PRO A 138 4.34 10.24 5.56
CA PRO A 138 3.36 11.19 6.07
C PRO A 138 3.21 12.43 5.17
N LEU A 139 4.29 12.87 4.53
CA LEU A 139 4.25 14.00 3.60
C LEU A 139 3.36 13.69 2.39
N ILE A 140 3.43 12.48 1.83
CA ILE A 140 2.52 12.05 0.76
C ILE A 140 1.09 11.92 1.30
N ALA A 141 0.91 11.34 2.49
CA ALA A 141 -0.40 11.15 3.11
C ALA A 141 -1.17 12.47 3.26
N SER A 142 -0.49 13.56 3.63
CA SER A 142 -1.13 14.89 3.75
C SER A 142 -1.72 15.45 2.45
N LYS A 143 -1.32 14.91 1.29
CA LYS A 143 -1.80 15.33 -0.04
C LYS A 143 -2.63 14.26 -0.73
N ALA A 144 -2.55 13.02 -0.28
CA ALA A 144 -3.24 11.90 -0.87
C ALA A 144 -4.74 11.95 -0.51
N LYS A 145 -5.57 11.49 -1.45
CA LYS A 145 -7.01 11.34 -1.25
C LYS A 145 -7.47 9.89 -1.33
N ARG A 146 -6.54 8.97 -1.58
CA ARG A 146 -6.75 7.53 -1.75
C ARG A 146 -5.50 6.79 -1.28
N ASP A 147 -5.69 5.60 -0.75
CA ASP A 147 -4.65 4.74 -0.19
C ASP A 147 -3.83 4.01 -1.25
N ASP A 148 -4.46 3.54 -2.32
CA ASP A 148 -3.75 3.00 -3.49
C ASP A 148 -2.75 4.02 -4.07
N LEU A 149 -3.19 5.25 -4.35
CA LEU A 149 -2.34 6.31 -4.89
C LEU A 149 -1.24 6.72 -3.92
N TRP A 150 -1.55 6.73 -2.62
CA TRP A 150 -0.55 6.98 -1.58
C TRP A 150 0.53 5.89 -1.59
N ALA A 151 0.14 4.62 -1.55
CA ALA A 151 1.06 3.48 -1.53
C ALA A 151 1.92 3.45 -2.81
N MET A 152 1.31 3.65 -3.98
CA MET A 152 2.01 3.75 -5.26
C MET A 152 3.03 4.89 -5.27
N SER A 153 2.66 6.06 -4.76
CA SER A 153 3.55 7.22 -4.67
C SER A 153 4.75 6.95 -3.76
N VAL A 154 4.53 6.31 -2.62
CA VAL A 154 5.59 5.87 -1.69
C VAL A 154 6.54 4.90 -2.40
N CYS A 155 6.02 3.91 -3.11
CA CYS A 155 6.83 2.93 -3.84
C CYS A 155 7.69 3.57 -4.92
N LEU A 156 7.11 4.39 -5.79
CA LEU A 156 7.83 5.02 -6.89
C LEU A 156 8.91 5.98 -6.40
N ARG A 157 8.61 6.77 -5.37
CA ARG A 157 9.61 7.68 -4.79
C ARG A 157 10.74 6.92 -4.08
N THR A 158 10.43 5.83 -3.38
CA THR A 158 11.44 4.98 -2.76
C THR A 158 12.35 4.35 -3.81
N ARG A 159 11.80 3.85 -4.92
CA ARG A 159 12.61 3.35 -6.05
C ARG A 159 13.53 4.42 -6.63
N LYS A 160 13.02 5.65 -6.85
CA LYS A 160 13.85 6.80 -7.30
C LYS A 160 14.98 7.11 -6.32
N TYR A 161 14.68 7.12 -5.02
CA TYR A 161 15.67 7.35 -3.98
C TYR A 161 16.76 6.27 -4.01
N VAL A 162 16.39 4.99 -4.05
CA VAL A 162 17.35 3.88 -4.13
C VAL A 162 18.21 3.97 -5.39
N ALA A 163 17.62 4.31 -6.54
CA ALA A 163 18.35 4.48 -7.79
C ALA A 163 19.40 5.58 -7.68
N ARG A 164 19.04 6.72 -7.08
CA ARG A 164 19.94 7.84 -6.79
C ARG A 164 21.09 7.41 -5.87
N GLU A 165 20.81 6.72 -4.77
CA GLU A 165 21.84 6.24 -3.83
C GLU A 165 22.81 5.26 -4.52
N ARG A 166 22.32 4.46 -5.46
CA ARG A 166 23.15 3.56 -6.28
C ARG A 166 23.90 4.28 -7.41
N LYS A 167 23.66 5.58 -7.63
CA LYS A 167 24.16 6.33 -8.79
C LYS A 167 23.77 5.68 -10.12
N THR A 168 22.55 5.15 -10.17
CA THR A 168 21.97 4.48 -11.34
C THR A 168 20.64 5.11 -11.70
N GLU A 169 20.22 4.97 -12.95
CA GLU A 169 18.87 5.34 -13.38
C GLU A 169 17.94 4.14 -13.32
N ASP A 170 16.78 4.29 -12.67
CA ASP A 170 15.69 3.30 -12.75
C ASP A 170 14.82 3.61 -13.98
N LYS A 171 15.27 3.12 -15.14
CA LYS A 171 14.56 3.23 -16.43
C LYS A 171 13.16 2.62 -16.39
N GLY A 172 12.88 1.74 -15.42
CA GLY A 172 11.58 1.13 -15.24
C GLY A 172 10.55 2.08 -14.64
N ILE A 173 10.95 3.20 -14.03
CA ILE A 173 10.01 4.17 -13.43
C ILE A 173 9.34 5.04 -14.49
N GLU A 174 10.06 5.46 -15.53
CA GLU A 174 9.50 6.31 -16.59
C GLU A 174 8.44 5.59 -17.42
N ARG A 175 8.57 4.27 -17.53
CA ARG A 175 7.63 3.39 -18.24
C ARG A 175 6.65 2.69 -17.31
N PHE A 176 6.64 3.07 -16.03
CA PHE A 176 5.81 2.39 -15.05
C PHE A 176 4.34 2.79 -15.23
N ASP A 177 3.54 1.83 -15.68
CA ASP A 177 2.09 2.01 -15.78
C ASP A 177 1.44 1.70 -14.43
N VAL A 178 1.08 2.77 -13.71
CA VAL A 178 0.42 2.68 -12.41
C VAL A 178 -0.94 2.00 -12.54
N THR A 179 -1.69 2.30 -13.60
CA THR A 179 -3.03 1.78 -13.81
C THR A 179 -2.98 0.27 -14.04
N LEU A 180 -2.10 -0.19 -14.93
CA LEU A 180 -1.92 -1.62 -15.19
C LEU A 180 -1.48 -2.36 -13.93
N PHE A 181 -0.52 -1.80 -13.18
CA PHE A 181 -0.07 -2.39 -11.93
C PHE A 181 -1.21 -2.55 -10.92
N VAL A 182 -2.05 -1.52 -10.73
CA VAL A 182 -3.19 -1.59 -9.82
C VAL A 182 -4.21 -2.62 -10.31
N VAL A 183 -4.49 -2.70 -11.60
CA VAL A 183 -5.39 -3.73 -12.16
C VAL A 183 -4.88 -5.13 -11.85
N GLU A 184 -3.61 -5.42 -12.13
CA GLU A 184 -3.03 -6.75 -11.88
C GLU A 184 -3.01 -7.09 -10.38
N ALA A 185 -2.66 -6.11 -9.54
CA ALA A 185 -2.63 -6.24 -8.09
C ALA A 185 -4.03 -6.52 -7.49
N VAL A 186 -5.06 -5.82 -8.00
CA VAL A 186 -6.45 -6.00 -7.57
C VAL A 186 -7.01 -7.32 -8.09
N GLN A 187 -6.74 -7.70 -9.35
CA GLN A 187 -7.11 -9.00 -9.90
C GLN A 187 -6.51 -10.15 -9.09
N PHE A 188 -5.27 -10.00 -8.64
CA PHE A 188 -4.65 -10.94 -7.73
C PHE A 188 -5.39 -10.99 -6.39
N ALA A 189 -5.66 -9.85 -5.76
CA ALA A 189 -6.31 -9.78 -4.46
C ALA A 189 -7.73 -10.39 -4.46
N TYR A 190 -8.53 -10.15 -5.50
CA TYR A 190 -9.87 -10.75 -5.65
C TYR A 190 -9.87 -12.27 -5.75
N ARG A 191 -8.77 -12.90 -6.18
CA ARG A 191 -8.66 -14.37 -6.25
C ARG A 191 -8.35 -15.03 -4.90
N GLU A 192 -7.87 -14.25 -3.95
CA GLU A 192 -7.42 -14.71 -2.64
C GLU A 192 -8.49 -14.54 -1.54
N VAL A 193 -9.66 -13.97 -1.87
CA VAL A 193 -10.78 -13.68 -0.97
C VAL A 193 -12.04 -14.46 -1.30
#